data_AF-A0A2N1TEP6-F1
#
_entry.id   AF-A0A2N1TEP6-F1
#
_cell.length_a   1.000
_cell.length_b   1.000
_cell.length_c   1.000
_cell.angle_alpha   90.00
_cell.angle_beta   90.00
_cell.angle_gamma   90.00
#
_symmetry.space_group_name_H-M   'P 1'
#
loop_
_entity.id
_entity.type
_entity.pdbx_description
1 polymer ?
#
loop_
_entity_poly.entity_id
_entity_poly.type
_entity_poly.pdbx_seq_one_letter_code
_entity_poly.pdbx_strand_id
1 'polypeptide(L)'
;MVDNDKDQKGFTSDKPVENVSAPEDELREFEENPYAKDDKKPEDILRLFYAHNTPIIPVISKRGMLLGILKKDDVVSELSDIDRASHYKIDEFISRLSQKMNLDDLLEYGKIREFVIINLFGEVQGRWSRMQLFMASESLVKTPDIQNEAENHKEEQVLEWIIYLILEHVPRALYAINDTGKTIFYNSHFEDAYKKKQNNEVDTVFVENSLKDSDKNDFFTGKNSKEVYFYNKDLDIYYEKIPLISKKKKIGFLIYCNSKQISTDDLVISGGDIRGMSLDEIMSSVERRLLVNALKGNKDLKVVADSLHISRQALTTKMKKFNIDLKKSNN
;
A
#
# COMPACT_ATOMS: atom_id res chain seq x y z
N MET A 1 46.59 -26.70 -54.19
CA MET A 1 47.27 -27.52 -53.17
C MET A 1 46.29 -27.62 -52.02
N VAL A 2 45.39 -28.60 -52.00
CA VAL A 2 45.55 -30.07 -51.89
C VAL A 2 45.81 -30.49 -50.43
N ASP A 3 44.91 -31.38 -49.98
CA ASP A 3 44.84 -32.28 -48.82
C ASP A 3 44.49 -31.72 -47.43
N ASN A 4 43.31 -32.00 -46.82
CA ASN A 4 42.64 -33.27 -46.42
C ASN A 4 43.31 -34.01 -45.26
N ASP A 5 42.62 -34.09 -44.11
CA ASP A 5 42.03 -35.32 -43.52
C ASP A 5 41.33 -34.95 -42.18
N LYS A 6 40.01 -35.16 -42.03
CA LYS A 6 39.29 -36.34 -41.45
C LYS A 6 39.55 -36.49 -39.94
N ASP A 7 38.57 -36.62 -39.04
CA ASP A 7 37.34 -37.42 -38.99
C ASP A 7 36.21 -36.65 -38.24
N GLN A 8 34.96 -36.54 -38.69
CA GLN A 8 33.85 -37.52 -38.77
C GLN A 8 33.54 -38.37 -37.51
N LYS A 9 32.42 -38.03 -36.85
CA LYS A 9 31.20 -38.87 -36.64
C LYS A 9 30.26 -38.07 -35.71
N GLY A 10 29.08 -37.63 -36.16
CA GLY A 10 27.87 -38.44 -36.41
C GLY A 10 26.99 -38.38 -35.14
N PHE A 11 25.67 -38.19 -35.14
CA PHE A 11 24.66 -38.43 -36.15
C PHE A 11 23.36 -37.68 -35.76
N THR A 12 22.54 -37.46 -36.78
CA THR A 12 21.21 -36.82 -36.87
C THR A 12 20.11 -37.44 -35.98
N SER A 13 19.07 -36.66 -35.65
CA SER A 13 17.70 -36.95 -36.15
C SER A 13 16.69 -35.87 -35.75
N ASP A 14 15.87 -35.52 -36.73
CA ASP A 14 14.63 -34.74 -36.67
C ASP A 14 13.72 -35.05 -35.48
N LYS A 15 12.99 -34.03 -35.00
CA LYS A 15 11.57 -34.08 -34.61
C LYS A 15 11.02 -32.65 -34.33
N PRO A 16 9.69 -32.47 -34.35
CA PRO A 16 9.01 -31.40 -35.08
C PRO A 16 8.73 -30.17 -34.21
N VAL A 17 8.36 -29.09 -34.89
CA VAL A 17 7.78 -27.88 -34.30
C VAL A 17 6.46 -28.26 -33.62
N GLU A 18 6.50 -28.45 -32.30
CA GLU A 18 5.30 -28.56 -31.48
C GLU A 18 4.78 -27.17 -31.11
N ASN A 19 3.52 -26.93 -31.49
CA ASN A 19 2.67 -25.87 -30.98
C ASN A 19 2.64 -25.94 -29.45
N VAL A 20 3.21 -24.94 -28.78
CA VAL A 20 2.94 -24.75 -27.36
C VAL A 20 1.66 -23.92 -27.24
N SER A 21 0.54 -24.64 -27.22
CA SER A 21 -0.72 -24.18 -26.65
C SER A 21 -0.47 -23.67 -25.22
N ALA A 22 -1.07 -22.53 -24.89
CA ALA A 22 -1.07 -21.97 -23.54
C ALA A 22 -1.54 -23.02 -22.51
N PRO A 23 -0.85 -23.19 -21.36
CA PRO A 23 -1.43 -23.95 -20.26
C PRO A 23 -2.37 -23.04 -19.46
N GLU A 24 -3.55 -23.60 -19.21
CA GLU A 24 -4.60 -23.13 -18.31
C GLU A 24 -4.10 -23.02 -16.87
N ASP A 25 -4.65 -22.04 -16.13
CA ASP A 25 -4.80 -21.96 -14.67
C ASP A 25 -3.98 -22.96 -13.82
N GLU A 26 -2.67 -22.71 -13.71
CA GLU A 26 -1.91 -23.17 -12.55
C GLU A 26 -1.89 -22.04 -11.52
N LEU A 27 -2.70 -22.19 -10.47
CA LEU A 27 -2.47 -21.51 -9.21
C LEU A 27 -1.05 -21.84 -8.76
N ARG A 28 -0.10 -20.92 -9.02
CA ARG A 28 1.26 -21.03 -8.50
C ARG A 28 1.22 -20.79 -7.00
N GLU A 29 1.39 -21.85 -6.22
CA GLU A 29 1.83 -21.71 -4.83
C GLU A 29 3.25 -21.15 -4.83
N PHE A 30 3.40 -19.94 -4.29
CA PHE A 30 4.70 -19.37 -3.97
C PHE A 30 5.05 -19.84 -2.55
N GLU A 31 5.96 -20.81 -2.44
CA GLU A 31 6.41 -21.34 -1.15
C GLU A 31 7.45 -20.46 -0.43
N GLU A 32 8.00 -19.41 -1.04
CA GLU A 32 9.12 -18.67 -0.45
C GLU A 32 8.82 -17.19 -0.19
N ASN A 33 9.00 -16.83 1.09
CA ASN A 33 9.00 -15.46 1.59
C ASN A 33 10.20 -14.68 0.98
N PRO A 34 9.94 -13.63 0.17
CA PRO A 34 10.99 -12.87 -0.51
C PRO A 34 11.85 -11.99 0.42
N TYR A 35 11.57 -11.94 1.72
CA TYR A 35 12.40 -11.27 2.73
C TYR A 35 13.56 -12.14 3.26
N ALA A 36 13.69 -13.40 2.83
CA ALA A 36 14.77 -14.31 3.24
C ALA A 36 16.13 -14.04 2.56
N LYS A 37 16.46 -12.78 2.24
CA LYS A 37 17.69 -12.47 1.49
C LYS A 37 18.94 -12.31 2.35
N ASP A 38 18.79 -12.28 3.67
CA ASP A 38 19.88 -12.30 4.66
C ASP A 38 19.37 -12.89 5.98
N ASP A 39 19.06 -14.19 6.01
CA ASP A 39 18.85 -14.88 7.28
C ASP A 39 20.14 -14.80 8.10
N LYS A 40 20.20 -13.80 9.00
CA LYS A 40 21.29 -13.63 9.95
C LYS A 40 21.47 -14.91 10.72
N LYS A 41 22.71 -15.35 10.88
CA LYS A 41 23.01 -16.55 11.65
C LYS A 41 23.38 -16.19 13.09
N PRO A 42 23.23 -17.11 14.06
CA PRO A 42 23.67 -16.89 15.43
C PRO A 42 25.11 -16.37 15.56
N GLU A 43 26.03 -16.77 14.66
CA GLU A 43 27.41 -16.30 14.66
C GLU A 43 27.54 -14.81 14.29
N ASP A 44 26.58 -14.24 13.55
CA ASP A 44 26.57 -12.82 13.21
C ASP A 44 26.35 -11.95 14.46
N ILE A 45 25.66 -12.45 15.48
CA ILE A 45 25.49 -11.75 16.76
C ILE A 45 26.82 -11.62 17.48
N LEU A 46 27.63 -12.69 17.49
CA LEU A 46 28.95 -12.65 18.07
C LEU A 46 29.85 -11.62 17.38
N ARG A 47 29.73 -11.47 16.05
CA ARG A 47 30.44 -10.42 15.30
C ARG A 47 30.06 -9.02 15.75
N LEU A 48 28.81 -8.77 16.14
CA LEU A 48 28.38 -7.47 16.66
C LEU A 48 29.07 -7.12 17.98
N PHE A 49 29.23 -8.09 18.90
CA PHE A 49 29.96 -7.87 20.15
C PHE A 49 31.42 -7.45 19.91
N TYR A 50 32.08 -8.08 18.93
CA TYR A 50 33.45 -7.71 18.57
C TYR A 50 33.55 -6.38 17.82
N ALA A 51 32.65 -6.13 16.87
CA ALA A 51 32.63 -4.91 16.07
C ALA A 51 32.37 -3.65 16.91
N HIS A 52 31.51 -3.76 17.92
CA HIS A 52 31.14 -2.65 18.80
C HIS A 52 31.90 -2.62 20.13
N ASN A 53 32.77 -3.61 20.38
CA ASN A 53 33.53 -3.76 21.62
C ASN A 53 32.65 -3.55 22.88
N THR A 54 31.51 -4.22 22.92
CA THR A 54 30.54 -4.13 24.02
C THR A 54 30.43 -5.48 24.73
N PRO A 55 30.19 -5.52 26.05
CA PRO A 55 29.92 -6.75 26.78
C PRO A 55 28.44 -7.17 26.72
N ILE A 56 27.54 -6.23 26.42
CA ILE A 56 26.10 -6.46 26.34
C ILE A 56 25.49 -5.81 25.09
N ILE A 57 24.41 -6.40 24.59
CA ILE A 57 23.60 -5.86 23.49
C ILE A 57 22.12 -5.88 23.92
N PRO A 58 21.47 -4.71 24.04
CA PRO A 58 20.04 -4.63 24.27
C PRO A 58 19.25 -5.09 23.04
N VAL A 59 18.21 -5.90 23.27
CA VAL A 59 17.28 -6.41 22.26
C VAL A 59 15.97 -5.65 22.38
N ILE A 60 15.48 -5.07 21.29
CA ILE A 60 14.30 -4.20 21.28
C ILE A 60 13.21 -4.70 20.32
N SER A 61 11.96 -4.37 20.61
CA SER A 61 10.84 -4.59 19.69
C SER A 61 10.80 -3.54 18.57
N LYS A 62 9.97 -3.79 17.55
CA LYS A 62 9.68 -2.82 16.46
C LYS A 62 9.15 -1.48 17.00
N ARG A 63 8.54 -1.48 18.20
CA ARG A 63 8.01 -0.28 18.87
C ARG A 63 9.05 0.43 19.74
N GLY A 64 10.30 -0.03 19.75
CA GLY A 64 11.40 0.54 20.54
C GLY A 64 11.35 0.19 22.03
N MET A 65 10.61 -0.87 22.41
CA MET A 65 10.58 -1.35 23.80
C MET A 65 11.73 -2.33 24.03
N LEU A 66 12.38 -2.28 25.19
CA LEU A 66 13.40 -3.26 25.58
C LEU A 66 12.74 -4.61 25.88
N LEU A 67 13.25 -5.68 25.27
CA LEU A 67 12.80 -7.06 25.44
C LEU A 67 13.70 -7.82 26.40
N GLY A 68 14.99 -7.57 26.30
CA GLY A 68 15.99 -8.06 27.22
C GLY A 68 17.39 -7.75 26.71
N ILE A 69 18.37 -8.39 27.30
CA ILE A 69 19.77 -8.05 27.13
C ILE A 69 20.56 -9.32 26.88
N LEU A 70 21.30 -9.34 25.78
CA LEU A 70 22.26 -10.38 25.47
C LEU A 70 23.59 -10.05 26.12
N LYS A 71 24.17 -11.02 26.83
CA LYS A 71 25.56 -10.96 27.32
C LYS A 71 26.47 -11.66 26.33
N LYS A 72 27.66 -11.08 26.13
CA LYS A 72 28.69 -11.68 25.27
C LYS A 72 29.05 -13.09 25.73
N ASP A 73 29.19 -13.29 27.04
CA ASP A 73 29.61 -14.58 27.60
C ASP A 73 28.57 -15.68 27.36
N ASP A 74 27.28 -15.35 27.47
CA ASP A 74 26.18 -16.29 27.21
C ASP A 74 26.14 -16.68 25.72
N VAL A 75 26.33 -15.71 24.82
CA VAL A 75 26.41 -15.95 23.37
C VAL A 75 27.63 -16.80 23.01
N VAL A 76 28.80 -16.51 23.59
CA VAL A 76 30.02 -17.31 23.37
C VAL A 76 29.85 -18.73 23.89
N SER A 77 29.25 -18.89 25.06
CA SER A 77 28.98 -20.20 25.65
C SER A 77 28.02 -21.03 24.78
N GLU A 78 26.95 -20.43 24.27
CA GLU A 78 25.98 -21.16 23.43
C GLU A 78 26.57 -21.50 22.05
N LEU A 79 27.38 -20.62 21.46
CA LEU A 79 28.05 -20.87 20.17
C LEU A 79 29.27 -21.80 20.27
N SER A 80 29.75 -22.11 21.47
CA SER A 80 30.84 -23.08 21.66
C SER A 80 30.39 -24.51 21.33
N ASP A 81 29.09 -24.78 21.39
CA ASP A 81 28.45 -26.02 20.92
C ASP A 81 27.96 -25.82 19.47
N ILE A 82 28.91 -25.86 18.53
CA ILE A 82 28.70 -25.49 17.12
C ILE A 82 27.61 -26.36 16.46
N ASP A 83 27.54 -27.65 16.80
CA ASP A 83 26.57 -28.59 16.22
C ASP A 83 25.12 -28.25 16.63
N ARG A 84 24.94 -27.69 17.83
CA ARG A 84 23.64 -27.25 18.33
C ARG A 84 23.28 -25.86 17.81
N ALA A 85 24.26 -24.95 17.78
CA ALA A 85 24.08 -23.56 17.35
C ALA A 85 23.70 -23.43 15.87
N SER A 86 24.22 -24.31 14.99
CA SER A 86 23.96 -24.25 13.56
C SER A 86 22.51 -24.54 13.15
N HIS A 87 21.72 -25.13 14.05
CA HIS A 87 20.33 -25.50 13.80
C HIS A 87 19.32 -24.46 14.31
N TYR A 88 19.76 -23.48 15.10
CA TYR A 88 18.85 -22.47 15.64
C TYR A 88 18.55 -21.40 14.60
N LYS A 89 17.26 -21.07 14.46
CA LYS A 89 16.85 -19.81 13.86
C LYS A 89 17.27 -18.66 14.77
N ILE A 90 17.63 -17.53 14.17
CA ILE A 90 18.19 -16.38 14.90
C ILE A 90 17.24 -15.82 15.96
N ASP A 91 15.94 -15.83 15.68
CA ASP A 91 14.89 -15.37 16.59
C ASP A 91 14.77 -16.26 17.81
N GLU A 92 14.84 -17.58 17.63
CA GLU A 92 14.86 -18.54 18.73
C GLU A 92 16.11 -18.38 19.59
N PHE A 93 17.27 -18.24 18.94
CA PHE A 93 18.56 -18.03 19.60
C PHE A 93 18.56 -16.76 20.47
N ILE A 94 18.15 -15.62 19.91
CA ILE A 94 18.09 -14.35 20.64
C ILE A 94 17.05 -14.41 21.75
N SER A 95 15.87 -14.96 21.49
CA SER A 95 14.80 -15.06 22.51
C SER A 95 15.23 -15.89 23.71
N ARG A 96 15.99 -16.97 23.49
CA ARG A 96 16.46 -17.87 24.55
C ARG A 96 17.56 -17.25 25.41
N LEU A 97 18.49 -16.51 24.80
CA LEU A 97 19.64 -15.92 25.51
C LEU A 97 19.36 -14.54 26.10
N SER A 98 18.31 -13.86 25.64
CA SER A 98 17.95 -12.52 26.10
C SER A 98 17.40 -12.56 27.52
N GLN A 99 18.14 -11.98 28.46
CA GLN A 99 17.78 -11.92 29.88
C GLN A 99 17.13 -10.58 30.25
N LYS A 100 16.09 -10.62 31.08
CA LYS A 100 15.56 -9.41 31.72
C LYS A 100 16.52 -9.01 32.85
N MET A 101 17.11 -7.82 32.75
CA MET A 101 17.99 -7.25 33.76
C MET A 101 17.33 -6.02 34.37
N ASN A 102 17.44 -5.89 35.69
CA ASN A 102 16.97 -4.70 36.39
C ASN A 102 18.04 -3.59 36.33
N LEU A 103 17.74 -2.43 36.93
CA LEU A 103 18.68 -1.31 36.94
C LEU A 103 19.98 -1.67 37.66
N ASP A 104 19.91 -2.38 38.79
CA ASP A 104 21.08 -2.73 39.60
C ASP A 104 22.05 -3.64 38.84
N ASP A 105 21.52 -4.62 38.10
CA ASP A 105 22.30 -5.50 37.21
C ASP A 105 23.03 -4.69 36.12
N LEU A 106 22.40 -3.61 35.66
CA LEU A 106 22.92 -2.76 34.59
C LEU A 106 23.93 -1.70 35.04
N LEU A 107 24.00 -1.40 36.34
CA LEU A 107 24.95 -0.43 36.88
C LEU A 107 26.40 -0.82 36.62
N GLU A 108 26.70 -2.13 36.56
CA GLU A 108 28.03 -2.66 36.22
C GLU A 108 28.52 -2.14 34.84
N TYR A 109 27.59 -1.96 33.90
CA TYR A 109 27.87 -1.47 32.55
C TYR A 109 27.81 0.07 32.45
N GLY A 110 27.65 0.77 33.58
CA GLY A 110 27.45 2.22 33.62
C GLY A 110 28.61 3.07 33.10
N LYS A 111 29.78 2.49 32.84
CA LYS A 111 30.91 3.19 32.19
C LYS A 111 30.75 3.32 30.67
N ILE A 112 29.88 2.50 30.07
CA ILE A 112 29.62 2.49 28.63
C ILE A 112 28.63 3.62 28.30
N ARG A 113 28.97 4.43 27.31
CA ARG A 113 28.17 5.61 26.93
C ARG A 113 27.02 5.27 25.99
N GLU A 114 27.27 4.34 25.06
CA GLU A 114 26.34 3.93 24.02
C GLU A 114 26.37 2.43 23.83
N PHE A 115 25.21 1.87 23.51
CA PHE A 115 25.00 0.46 23.23
C PHE A 115 24.41 0.31 21.83
N VAL A 116 24.97 -0.59 21.02
CA VAL A 116 24.28 -1.02 19.79
C VAL A 116 23.03 -1.80 20.20
N ILE A 117 21.92 -1.53 19.54
CA ILE A 117 20.65 -2.22 19.79
C ILE A 117 20.26 -3.04 18.57
N ILE A 118 19.65 -4.20 18.82
CA ILE A 118 19.19 -5.11 17.76
C ILE A 118 17.71 -5.48 17.96
N ASN A 119 17.07 -5.98 16.90
CA ASN A 119 15.77 -6.65 17.01
C ASN A 119 15.94 -8.17 17.21
N LEU A 120 14.83 -8.89 17.32
CA LEU A 120 14.81 -10.36 17.45
C LEU A 120 15.39 -11.10 16.23
N PHE A 121 15.58 -10.43 15.10
CA PHE A 121 16.16 -11.03 13.89
C PHE A 121 17.66 -10.76 13.76
N GLY A 122 18.29 -10.14 14.77
CA GLY A 122 19.72 -9.82 14.76
C GLY A 122 20.08 -8.59 13.93
N GLU A 123 19.08 -7.82 13.47
CA GLU A 123 19.31 -6.61 12.70
C GLU A 123 19.58 -5.42 13.61
N VAL A 124 20.62 -4.66 13.29
CA VAL A 124 20.98 -3.44 14.03
C VAL A 124 19.93 -2.35 13.82
N GLN A 125 19.31 -1.89 14.91
CA GLN A 125 18.28 -0.85 14.90
C GLN A 125 18.81 0.55 15.26
N GLY A 126 20.11 0.65 15.56
CA GLY A 126 20.79 1.90 15.89
C GLY A 126 21.58 1.81 17.19
N ARG A 127 21.59 2.90 17.96
CA ARG A 127 22.28 2.98 19.25
C ARG A 127 21.41 3.62 20.32
N TRP A 128 21.56 3.14 21.55
CA TRP A 128 21.00 3.78 22.74
C TRP A 128 22.10 4.34 23.61
N SER A 129 21.87 5.55 24.14
CA SER A 129 22.65 6.07 25.25
C SER A 129 22.42 5.24 26.51
N ARG A 130 23.37 5.29 27.44
CA ARG A 130 23.25 4.70 28.78
C ARG A 130 21.93 5.08 29.48
N MET A 131 21.50 6.33 29.37
CA MET A 131 20.26 6.80 30.01
C MET A 131 19.02 6.16 29.39
N GLN A 132 18.99 5.98 28.07
CA GLN A 132 17.89 5.28 27.39
C GLN A 132 17.79 3.82 27.83
N LEU A 133 18.93 3.12 27.96
CA LEU A 133 18.94 1.74 28.44
C LEU A 133 18.41 1.63 29.88
N PHE A 134 18.85 2.51 30.78
CA PHE A 134 18.44 2.49 32.20
C PHE A 134 16.95 2.80 32.36
N MET A 135 16.45 3.80 31.65
CA MET A 135 15.00 4.09 31.65
C MET A 135 14.18 2.92 31.09
N ALA A 136 14.68 2.26 30.04
CA ALA A 136 14.02 1.12 29.45
C ALA A 136 14.01 -0.11 30.38
N SER A 137 15.06 -0.32 31.19
CA SER A 137 15.12 -1.44 32.13
C SER A 137 14.11 -1.35 33.27
N GLU A 138 13.73 -0.15 33.69
CA GLU A 138 12.66 0.03 34.69
C GLU A 138 11.29 -0.33 34.10
N SER A 139 11.11 -0.19 32.78
CA SER A 139 9.87 -0.52 32.09
C SER A 139 9.68 -2.02 31.80
N LEU A 140 10.76 -2.82 31.83
CA LEU A 140 10.75 -4.28 31.59
C LEU A 140 9.86 -5.07 32.56
N VAL A 141 9.56 -4.51 33.73
CA VAL A 141 8.72 -5.14 34.77
C VAL A 141 7.26 -5.30 34.30
N LYS A 142 6.85 -4.66 33.19
CA LYS A 142 5.48 -4.67 32.68
C LYS A 142 5.29 -5.31 31.29
N THR A 143 6.34 -5.83 30.66
CA THR A 143 6.29 -6.32 29.26
C THR A 143 5.96 -7.82 29.19
N PRO A 144 5.06 -8.26 28.29
CA PRO A 144 4.78 -9.68 28.03
C PRO A 144 6.02 -10.45 27.53
N ASP A 145 5.93 -11.78 27.56
CA ASP A 145 7.04 -12.69 27.28
C ASP A 145 7.61 -12.55 25.86
N ILE A 146 8.93 -12.65 25.71
CA ILE A 146 9.67 -12.42 24.46
C ILE A 146 9.20 -13.36 23.33
N GLN A 147 8.81 -14.59 23.69
CA GLN A 147 8.26 -15.59 22.77
C GLN A 147 6.91 -15.17 22.18
N ASN A 148 6.02 -14.58 23.00
CA ASN A 148 4.75 -14.05 22.49
C ASN A 148 4.98 -12.89 21.51
N GLU A 149 6.00 -12.07 21.71
CA GLU A 149 6.32 -11.00 20.76
C GLU A 149 6.89 -11.53 19.44
N ALA A 150 7.73 -12.57 19.47
CA ALA A 150 8.23 -13.22 18.25
C ALA A 150 7.10 -13.86 17.43
N GLU A 151 6.17 -14.55 18.10
CA GLU A 151 4.98 -15.13 17.45
C GLU A 151 4.05 -14.05 16.90
N ASN A 152 3.74 -13.02 17.69
CA ASN A 152 2.96 -11.88 17.22
C ASN A 152 3.62 -11.17 16.03
N HIS A 153 4.96 -11.06 16.00
CA HIS A 153 5.68 -10.47 14.87
C HIS A 153 5.56 -11.33 13.60
N LYS A 154 5.67 -12.67 13.73
CA LYS A 154 5.48 -13.58 12.60
C LYS A 154 4.04 -13.51 12.09
N GLU A 155 3.06 -13.49 12.99
CA GLU A 155 1.65 -13.35 12.62
C GLU A 155 1.35 -12.00 11.96
N GLU A 156 1.89 -10.89 12.48
CA GLU A 156 1.76 -9.56 11.87
C GLU A 156 2.39 -9.53 10.46
N GLN A 157 3.57 -10.13 10.26
CA GLN A 157 4.21 -10.22 8.94
C GLN A 157 3.44 -11.11 7.97
N VAL A 158 2.95 -12.27 8.42
CA VAL A 158 2.12 -13.17 7.61
C VAL A 158 0.82 -12.46 7.20
N LEU A 159 0.21 -11.71 8.11
CA LEU A 159 -1.00 -10.94 7.83
C LEU A 159 -0.73 -9.78 6.86
N GLU A 160 0.37 -9.04 7.03
CA GLU A 160 0.83 -8.01 6.07
C GLU A 160 1.02 -8.62 4.66
N TRP A 161 1.60 -9.83 4.59
CA TRP A 161 1.81 -10.54 3.33
C TRP A 161 0.51 -11.02 2.69
N ILE A 162 -0.40 -11.62 3.48
CA ILE A 162 -1.72 -12.03 2.99
C ILE A 162 -2.50 -10.82 2.46
N ILE A 163 -2.44 -9.68 3.14
CA ILE A 163 -3.07 -8.44 2.66
C ILE A 163 -2.47 -8.01 1.32
N TYR A 164 -1.14 -8.06 1.17
CA TYR A 164 -0.48 -7.74 -0.09
C TYR A 164 -0.97 -8.67 -1.23
N LEU A 165 -0.99 -9.98 -0.99
CA LEU A 165 -1.48 -10.96 -1.97
C LEU A 165 -2.94 -10.71 -2.37
N ILE A 166 -3.80 -10.43 -1.39
CA ILE A 166 -5.21 -10.12 -1.66
C ILE A 166 -5.31 -8.86 -2.52
N LEU A 167 -4.62 -7.78 -2.16
CA LEU A 167 -4.67 -6.50 -2.88
C LEU A 167 -4.11 -6.61 -4.31
N GLU A 168 -3.10 -7.47 -4.51
CA GLU A 168 -2.53 -7.74 -5.82
C GLU A 168 -3.54 -8.44 -6.75
N HIS A 169 -4.37 -9.34 -6.21
CA HIS A 169 -5.38 -10.08 -6.98
C HIS A 169 -6.73 -9.37 -7.11
N VAL A 170 -6.91 -8.20 -6.50
CA VAL A 170 -8.10 -7.39 -6.76
C VAL A 170 -8.06 -6.98 -8.24
N PRO A 171 -9.04 -7.35 -9.08
CA PRO A 171 -8.99 -7.17 -10.54
C PRO A 171 -9.28 -5.72 -10.98
N ARG A 172 -8.69 -4.76 -10.27
CA ARG A 172 -8.81 -3.31 -10.47
C ARG A 172 -7.52 -2.63 -10.10
N ALA A 173 -7.25 -1.50 -10.75
CA ALA A 173 -6.10 -0.66 -10.45
C ALA A 173 -6.28 0.04 -9.10
N LEU A 174 -5.35 -0.20 -8.19
CA LEU A 174 -5.33 0.32 -6.83
C LEU A 174 -4.09 1.17 -6.60
N TYR A 175 -4.27 2.29 -5.91
CA TYR A 175 -3.17 3.15 -5.48
C TYR A 175 -3.48 3.74 -4.10
N ALA A 176 -2.58 3.65 -3.14
CA ALA A 176 -2.80 4.13 -1.78
C ALA A 176 -1.82 5.25 -1.43
N ILE A 177 -2.35 6.30 -0.79
CA ILE A 177 -1.58 7.43 -0.27
C ILE A 177 -1.82 7.63 1.22
N ASN A 178 -0.80 8.07 1.95
CA ASN A 178 -0.93 8.43 3.35
C ASN A 178 -1.61 9.81 3.53
N ASP A 179 -1.75 10.26 4.76
CA ASP A 179 -2.31 11.57 5.12
C ASP A 179 -1.50 12.76 4.59
N THR A 180 -0.19 12.60 4.39
CA THR A 180 0.69 13.57 3.71
C THR A 180 0.61 13.51 2.18
N GLY A 181 -0.17 12.57 1.64
CA GLY A 181 -0.30 12.31 0.21
C GLY A 181 0.95 11.72 -0.43
N LYS A 182 1.70 10.91 0.32
CA LYS A 182 2.81 10.07 -0.17
C LYS A 182 2.34 8.66 -0.46
N THR A 183 2.88 8.04 -1.49
CA THR A 183 2.54 6.68 -1.92
C THR A 183 2.88 5.66 -0.83
N ILE A 184 1.93 4.79 -0.52
CA ILE A 184 2.13 3.63 0.39
C ILE A 184 2.15 2.33 -0.42
N PHE A 185 1.30 2.23 -1.45
CA PHE A 185 1.07 0.98 -2.19
C PHE A 185 0.46 1.27 -3.56
N TYR A 186 0.72 0.39 -4.53
CA TYR A 186 -0.07 0.23 -5.75
C TYR A 186 0.10 -1.21 -6.26
N ASN A 187 -0.90 -1.74 -6.97
CA ASN A 187 -0.85 -3.12 -7.52
C ASN A 187 -0.44 -3.14 -9.00
N SER A 188 -0.14 -4.32 -9.55
CA SER A 188 0.20 -4.49 -10.97
C SER A 188 -0.85 -3.91 -11.93
N HIS A 189 -2.14 -4.01 -11.58
CA HIS A 189 -3.20 -3.43 -12.40
C HIS A 189 -3.09 -1.90 -12.55
N PHE A 190 -2.64 -1.19 -11.51
CA PHE A 190 -2.35 0.23 -11.61
C PHE A 190 -1.12 0.49 -12.48
N GLU A 191 -0.06 -0.31 -12.34
CA GLU A 191 1.11 -0.21 -13.20
C GLU A 191 0.74 -0.36 -14.68
N ASP A 192 -0.09 -1.36 -15.00
CA ASP A 192 -0.54 -1.61 -16.36
C ASP A 192 -1.38 -0.45 -16.90
N ALA A 193 -2.28 0.10 -16.06
CA ALA A 193 -3.08 1.26 -16.43
C ALA A 193 -2.20 2.48 -16.69
N TYR A 194 -1.19 2.71 -15.85
CA TYR A 194 -0.24 3.80 -16.00
C TYR A 194 0.64 3.64 -17.23
N LYS A 195 1.26 2.46 -17.42
CA LYS A 195 2.13 2.13 -18.56
C LYS A 195 1.40 2.29 -19.89
N LYS A 196 0.13 1.88 -19.98
CA LYS A 196 -0.71 2.07 -21.18
C LYS A 196 -0.88 3.54 -21.58
N LYS A 197 -0.79 4.48 -20.63
CA LYS A 197 -1.03 5.90 -20.86
C LYS A 197 0.27 6.71 -20.98
N GLN A 198 1.22 6.45 -20.09
CA GLN A 198 2.45 7.24 -19.97
C GLN A 198 3.65 6.61 -20.68
N ASN A 199 3.52 5.35 -21.16
CA ASN A 199 4.55 4.59 -21.86
C ASN A 199 5.89 4.46 -21.09
N ASN A 200 5.84 4.59 -19.76
CA ASN A 200 6.98 4.55 -18.84
C ASN A 200 6.56 3.81 -17.55
N GLU A 201 7.54 3.46 -16.72
CA GLU A 201 7.31 2.96 -15.35
C GLU A 201 6.62 4.01 -14.47
N VAL A 202 5.97 3.54 -13.39
CA VAL A 202 5.21 4.39 -12.48
C VAL A 202 6.14 5.39 -11.78
N ASP A 203 5.99 6.67 -12.11
CA ASP A 203 6.62 7.76 -11.36
C ASP A 203 5.71 8.15 -10.20
N THR A 204 6.07 7.72 -9.00
CA THR A 204 5.30 8.00 -7.78
C THR A 204 5.22 9.49 -7.47
N VAL A 205 6.29 10.26 -7.73
CA VAL A 205 6.31 11.70 -7.48
C VAL A 205 5.34 12.43 -8.41
N PHE A 206 5.31 12.03 -9.68
CA PHE A 206 4.35 12.55 -10.65
C PHE A 206 2.90 12.24 -10.23
N VAL A 207 2.59 10.99 -9.88
CA VAL A 207 1.25 10.58 -9.45
C VAL A 207 0.82 11.31 -8.18
N GLU A 208 1.70 11.42 -7.19
CA GLU A 208 1.44 12.16 -5.94
C GLU A 208 1.08 13.64 -6.21
N ASN A 209 1.85 14.29 -7.09
CA ASN A 209 1.60 15.69 -7.46
C ASN A 209 0.28 15.84 -8.22
N SER A 210 0.02 14.95 -9.17
CA SER A 210 -1.20 14.96 -9.96
C SER A 210 -2.46 14.72 -9.12
N LEU A 211 -2.41 13.82 -8.13
CA LEU A 211 -3.55 13.53 -7.23
C LEU A 211 -3.80 14.62 -6.17
N LYS A 212 -2.79 15.45 -5.88
CA LYS A 212 -2.86 16.60 -4.97
C LYS A 212 -3.39 17.85 -5.65
N ASP A 213 -3.11 18.03 -6.93
CA ASP A 213 -3.51 19.22 -7.69
C ASP A 213 -5.02 19.20 -7.97
N SER A 214 -5.76 20.12 -7.36
CA SER A 214 -7.21 20.21 -7.55
C SER A 214 -7.61 20.55 -8.99
N ASP A 215 -6.77 21.24 -9.76
CA ASP A 215 -7.09 21.61 -11.15
C ASP A 215 -7.02 20.41 -12.11
N LYS A 216 -6.31 19.37 -11.69
CA LYS A 216 -6.14 18.11 -12.41
C LYS A 216 -7.22 17.09 -12.11
N ASN A 217 -7.98 17.27 -11.03
CA ASN A 217 -8.95 16.31 -10.53
C ASN A 217 -10.37 16.87 -10.56
N ASP A 218 -11.09 16.62 -11.65
CA ASP A 218 -12.50 16.98 -11.75
C ASP A 218 -13.32 15.98 -10.93
N PHE A 219 -14.35 16.45 -10.20
CA PHE A 219 -15.21 15.57 -9.40
C PHE A 219 -16.61 15.44 -10.02
N PHE A 220 -17.23 14.29 -9.78
CA PHE A 220 -18.53 13.92 -10.29
C PHE A 220 -19.35 13.25 -9.18
N THR A 221 -20.65 13.47 -9.20
CA THR A 221 -21.61 12.75 -8.36
C THR A 221 -22.39 11.74 -9.21
N GLY A 222 -22.41 10.48 -8.76
CA GLY A 222 -23.20 9.44 -9.42
C GLY A 222 -24.71 9.69 -9.28
N LYS A 223 -25.50 9.14 -10.21
CA LYS A 223 -26.98 9.24 -10.24
C LYS A 223 -27.69 8.99 -8.90
N ASN A 224 -27.14 8.14 -8.04
CA ASN A 224 -27.72 7.79 -6.73
C ASN A 224 -27.20 8.66 -5.55
N SER A 225 -26.58 9.81 -5.82
CA SER A 225 -26.25 10.88 -4.85
C SER A 225 -25.26 10.56 -3.72
N LYS A 226 -24.80 9.31 -3.58
CA LYS A 226 -23.92 8.88 -2.47
C LYS A 226 -22.46 8.65 -2.86
N GLU A 227 -22.18 8.47 -4.15
CA GLU A 227 -20.85 8.13 -4.63
C GLU A 227 -20.22 9.32 -5.35
N VAL A 228 -19.00 9.67 -4.93
CA VAL A 228 -18.19 10.74 -5.49
C VAL A 228 -17.06 10.11 -6.29
N TYR A 229 -17.06 10.39 -7.58
CA TYR A 229 -16.01 9.97 -8.51
C TYR A 229 -15.15 11.16 -8.86
N PHE A 230 -13.92 10.88 -9.27
CA PHE A 230 -12.97 11.87 -9.75
C PHE A 230 -12.42 11.42 -11.10
N TYR A 231 -12.04 12.39 -11.92
CA TYR A 231 -11.28 12.16 -13.15
C TYR A 231 -9.97 12.94 -13.06
N ASN A 232 -8.86 12.22 -13.15
CA ASN A 232 -7.54 12.84 -13.21
C ASN A 232 -7.14 13.05 -14.67
N LYS A 233 -6.89 14.30 -15.06
CA LYS A 233 -6.54 14.68 -16.45
C LYS A 233 -5.16 14.19 -16.89
N ASP A 234 -4.19 14.21 -15.98
CA ASP A 234 -2.80 13.86 -16.31
C ASP A 234 -2.64 12.34 -16.42
N LEU A 235 -3.36 11.58 -15.58
CA LEU A 235 -3.34 10.12 -15.56
C LEU A 235 -4.39 9.51 -16.52
N ASP A 236 -5.38 10.29 -16.94
CA ASP A 236 -6.52 9.86 -17.75
C ASP A 236 -7.28 8.67 -17.12
N ILE A 237 -7.55 8.77 -15.81
CA ILE A 237 -8.24 7.74 -15.02
C ILE A 237 -9.43 8.31 -14.26
N TYR A 238 -10.51 7.53 -14.23
CA TYR A 238 -11.59 7.73 -13.27
C TYR A 238 -11.24 6.98 -11.98
N TYR A 239 -11.44 7.62 -10.83
CA TYR A 239 -11.15 7.01 -9.54
C TYR A 239 -12.13 7.45 -8.45
N GLU A 240 -12.25 6.61 -7.43
CA GLU A 240 -12.91 6.96 -6.16
C GLU A 240 -11.85 7.14 -5.07
N LYS A 241 -12.08 8.08 -4.15
CA LYS A 241 -11.23 8.31 -2.97
C LYS A 241 -11.89 7.69 -1.73
N ILE A 242 -11.40 6.52 -1.33
CA ILE A 242 -11.89 5.80 -0.15
C ILE A 242 -10.99 6.14 1.05
N PRO A 243 -11.51 6.71 2.16
CA PRO A 243 -10.68 7.04 3.32
C PRO A 243 -10.20 5.78 4.04
N LEU A 244 -8.89 5.69 4.29
CA LEU A 244 -8.30 4.65 5.13
C LEU A 244 -8.40 5.08 6.60
N ILE A 245 -9.07 4.28 7.43
CA ILE A 245 -9.34 4.59 8.84
C ILE A 245 -8.63 3.59 9.75
N SER A 246 -7.83 4.09 10.69
CA SER A 246 -7.24 3.30 11.76
C SER A 246 -7.55 3.96 13.10
N LYS A 247 -8.03 3.17 14.08
CA LYS A 247 -8.41 3.66 15.42
C LYS A 247 -9.29 4.93 15.39
N LYS A 248 -10.28 4.96 14.47
CA LYS A 248 -11.19 6.09 14.21
C LYS A 248 -10.52 7.37 13.66
N LYS A 249 -9.24 7.32 13.30
CA LYS A 249 -8.51 8.42 12.64
C LYS A 249 -8.28 8.08 11.17
N LYS A 250 -8.51 9.05 10.28
CA LYS A 250 -8.12 8.93 8.86
C LYS A 250 -6.59 8.96 8.76
N ILE A 251 -6.01 7.94 8.14
CA ILE A 251 -4.55 7.79 7.96
C ILE A 251 -4.11 7.96 6.50
N GLY A 252 -5.06 8.07 5.56
CA GLY A 252 -4.77 8.18 4.14
C GLY A 252 -6.00 7.95 3.28
N PHE A 253 -5.76 7.68 2.01
CA PHE A 253 -6.80 7.36 1.02
C PHE A 253 -6.35 6.19 0.14
N LEU A 254 -7.29 5.29 -0.15
CA LEU A 254 -7.20 4.34 -1.24
C LEU A 254 -7.87 4.98 -2.47
N ILE A 255 -7.10 5.10 -3.54
CA ILE A 255 -7.53 5.54 -4.87
C ILE A 255 -7.94 4.29 -5.63
N TYR A 256 -9.24 4.17 -5.83
CA TYR A 256 -9.86 3.01 -6.44
C TYR A 256 -10.20 3.34 -7.89
N CYS A 257 -9.36 2.89 -8.83
CA CYS A 257 -9.47 3.30 -10.22
C CYS A 257 -10.54 2.47 -10.93
N ASN A 258 -11.46 3.14 -11.62
CA ASN A 258 -12.47 2.48 -12.43
C ASN A 258 -12.02 2.49 -13.89
N SER A 259 -11.85 1.30 -14.47
CA SER A 259 -11.49 1.13 -15.89
C SER A 259 -12.67 1.37 -16.82
N LYS A 260 -13.91 1.29 -16.31
CA LYS A 260 -15.10 1.61 -17.12
C LYS A 260 -15.21 3.12 -17.20
N GLN A 261 -15.16 3.66 -18.42
CA GLN A 261 -15.67 5.00 -18.71
C GLN A 261 -17.02 5.11 -18.02
N ILE A 262 -17.12 5.98 -17.01
CA ILE A 262 -18.43 6.31 -16.45
C ILE A 262 -19.20 6.84 -17.63
N SER A 263 -20.27 6.13 -18.02
CA SER A 263 -21.06 6.54 -19.16
C SER A 263 -21.50 7.98 -18.91
N THR A 264 -21.35 8.86 -19.89
CA THR A 264 -21.72 10.28 -19.74
C THR A 264 -23.19 10.46 -19.33
N ASP A 265 -24.00 9.42 -19.53
CA ASP A 265 -25.37 9.34 -19.06
C ASP A 265 -25.49 9.17 -17.53
N ASP A 266 -24.47 8.70 -16.81
CA ASP A 266 -24.44 8.48 -15.34
C ASP A 266 -23.89 9.67 -14.53
N LEU A 267 -23.42 10.73 -15.22
CA LEU A 267 -22.81 11.91 -14.62
C LEU A 267 -23.84 13.04 -14.51
N VAL A 268 -24.19 13.44 -13.28
CA VAL A 268 -25.21 14.48 -13.04
C VAL A 268 -24.64 15.90 -13.26
N ILE A 269 -23.31 16.07 -13.17
CA ILE A 269 -22.63 17.35 -13.31
C ILE A 269 -21.41 17.18 -14.22
N SER A 270 -21.54 17.51 -15.50
CA SER A 270 -20.37 17.84 -16.32
C SER A 270 -19.94 19.25 -15.93
N GLY A 271 -18.76 19.40 -15.33
CA GLY A 271 -18.08 20.69 -15.26
C GLY A 271 -17.78 21.14 -16.68
N GLY A 272 -18.65 21.97 -17.26
CA GLY A 272 -18.21 22.84 -18.35
C GLY A 272 -17.13 23.78 -17.82
N ASP A 273 -16.29 24.32 -18.68
CA ASP A 273 -15.27 25.30 -18.29
C ASP A 273 -15.94 26.51 -17.61
N ILE A 274 -15.92 26.52 -16.27
CA ILE A 274 -16.49 27.57 -15.42
C ILE A 274 -15.53 28.76 -15.27
N ARG A 275 -14.35 28.69 -15.89
CA ARG A 275 -13.35 29.76 -15.82
C ARG A 275 -13.88 30.98 -16.58
N GLY A 276 -13.96 32.11 -15.89
CA GLY A 276 -14.40 33.39 -16.46
C GLY A 276 -15.91 33.61 -16.48
N MET A 277 -16.72 32.67 -16.00
CA MET A 277 -18.16 32.86 -15.82
C MET A 277 -18.46 33.50 -14.46
N SER A 278 -19.43 34.39 -14.42
CA SER A 278 -19.99 34.91 -13.17
C SER A 278 -20.74 33.83 -12.39
N LEU A 279 -20.86 34.02 -11.07
CA LEU A 279 -21.60 33.10 -10.20
C LEU A 279 -23.04 32.86 -10.70
N ASP A 280 -23.69 33.90 -11.22
CA ASP A 280 -25.05 33.81 -11.76
C ASP A 280 -25.13 32.94 -13.03
N GLU A 281 -24.10 32.97 -13.88
CA GLU A 281 -24.01 32.14 -15.09
C GLU A 281 -23.76 30.67 -14.75
N ILE A 282 -22.92 30.41 -13.74
CA ILE A 282 -22.65 29.07 -13.22
C ILE A 282 -23.95 28.48 -12.65
N MET A 283 -24.62 29.22 -11.76
CA MET A 283 -25.87 28.78 -11.14
C MET A 283 -26.98 28.54 -12.18
N SER A 284 -27.10 29.43 -13.15
CA SER A 284 -28.07 29.30 -14.25
C SER A 284 -27.79 28.07 -15.13
N SER A 285 -26.52 27.75 -15.37
CA SER A 285 -26.11 26.60 -16.18
C SER A 285 -26.38 25.27 -15.48
N VAL A 286 -26.10 25.21 -14.17
CA VAL A 286 -26.42 24.05 -13.33
C VAL A 286 -27.93 23.85 -13.26
N GLU A 287 -28.69 24.93 -13.00
CA GLU A 287 -30.14 24.90 -12.90
C GLU A 287 -30.79 24.41 -14.21
N ARG A 288 -30.36 24.93 -15.36
CA ARG A 288 -30.84 24.48 -16.67
C ARG A 288 -30.62 22.99 -16.91
N ARG A 289 -29.43 22.46 -16.54
CA ARG A 289 -29.10 21.04 -16.75
C ARG A 289 -29.93 20.12 -15.86
N LEU A 290 -30.12 20.48 -14.59
CA LEU A 290 -30.99 19.73 -13.68
C LEU A 290 -32.42 19.64 -14.22
N LEU A 291 -32.94 20.77 -14.75
CA LEU A 291 -34.27 20.82 -15.38
C LEU A 291 -34.35 19.93 -16.62
N VAL A 292 -33.37 20.00 -17.53
CA VAL A 292 -33.34 19.17 -18.74
C VAL A 292 -33.29 17.67 -18.39
N ASN A 293 -32.48 17.28 -17.41
CA ASN A 293 -32.36 15.89 -16.99
C ASN A 293 -33.66 15.38 -16.35
N ALA A 294 -34.29 16.18 -15.48
CA ALA A 294 -35.57 15.81 -14.88
C ALA A 294 -36.69 15.65 -15.92
N LEU A 295 -36.66 16.46 -16.99
CA LEU A 295 -37.63 16.42 -18.09
C LEU A 295 -37.37 15.30 -19.11
N LYS A 296 -36.14 14.80 -19.25
CA LYS A 296 -35.80 13.68 -20.15
C LYS A 296 -36.42 12.35 -19.69
N GLY A 297 -36.54 12.15 -18.38
CA GLY A 297 -37.03 10.89 -17.79
C GLY A 297 -38.55 10.81 -17.62
N ASN A 298 -39.26 11.95 -17.58
CA ASN A 298 -40.69 12.01 -17.26
C ASN A 298 -41.43 13.01 -18.15
N LYS A 299 -42.49 12.56 -18.86
CA LYS A 299 -43.33 13.42 -19.72
C LYS A 299 -44.35 14.25 -18.95
N ASP A 300 -44.67 13.90 -17.70
CA ASP A 300 -45.62 14.66 -16.87
C ASP A 300 -44.93 15.73 -16.01
N LEU A 301 -45.25 16.99 -16.32
CA LEU A 301 -44.75 18.17 -15.61
C LEU A 301 -45.13 18.20 -14.13
N LYS A 302 -46.21 17.52 -13.72
CA LYS A 302 -46.59 17.45 -12.31
C LYS A 302 -45.60 16.60 -11.51
N VAL A 303 -45.27 15.42 -12.04
CA VAL A 303 -44.30 14.49 -11.43
C VAL A 303 -42.90 15.12 -11.37
N VAL A 304 -42.51 15.86 -12.41
CA VAL A 304 -41.23 16.58 -12.44
C VAL A 304 -41.19 17.75 -11.46
N ALA A 305 -42.30 18.48 -11.30
CA ALA A 305 -42.39 19.56 -10.32
C ALA A 305 -42.30 19.03 -8.88
N ASP A 306 -42.98 17.92 -8.60
CA ASP A 306 -42.98 17.25 -7.30
C ASP A 306 -41.58 16.69 -6.96
N SER A 307 -40.86 16.09 -7.92
CA SER A 307 -39.51 15.56 -7.70
C SER A 307 -38.45 16.63 -7.47
N LEU A 308 -38.66 17.82 -8.02
CA LEU A 308 -37.79 18.98 -7.84
C LEU A 308 -38.22 19.86 -6.66
N HIS A 309 -39.28 19.49 -5.93
CA HIS A 309 -39.84 20.26 -4.82
C HIS A 309 -40.18 21.72 -5.17
N ILE A 310 -40.68 21.96 -6.39
CA ILE A 310 -41.09 23.29 -6.86
C ILE A 310 -42.53 23.27 -7.37
N SER A 311 -43.17 24.44 -7.42
CA SER A 311 -44.52 24.53 -7.99
C SER A 311 -44.49 24.33 -9.52
N ARG A 312 -45.58 23.81 -10.08
CA ARG A 312 -45.73 23.65 -11.54
C ARG A 312 -45.57 24.97 -12.31
N GLN A 313 -46.03 26.07 -11.72
CA GLN A 313 -45.82 27.41 -12.28
C GLN A 313 -44.34 27.80 -12.26
N ALA A 314 -43.62 27.56 -11.15
CA ALA A 314 -42.19 27.83 -11.06
C ALA A 314 -41.38 27.01 -12.07
N LEU A 315 -41.73 25.73 -12.25
CA LEU A 315 -41.13 24.87 -13.27
C LEU A 315 -41.34 25.45 -14.69
N THR A 316 -42.56 25.86 -15.01
CA THR A 316 -42.89 26.44 -16.33
C THR A 316 -42.14 27.74 -16.59
N THR A 317 -42.02 28.61 -15.58
CA THR A 317 -41.26 29.86 -15.68
C THR A 317 -39.77 29.61 -15.90
N LYS A 318 -39.20 28.64 -15.19
CA LYS A 318 -37.78 28.25 -15.34
C LYS A 318 -37.53 27.60 -16.71
N MET A 319 -38.44 26.76 -17.21
CA MET A 319 -38.35 26.20 -18.57
C MET A 319 -38.32 27.28 -19.65
N LYS A 320 -39.18 28.31 -19.52
CA LYS A 320 -39.19 29.47 -20.42
C LYS A 320 -37.90 30.29 -20.30
N LYS A 321 -37.44 30.55 -19.07
CA LYS A 321 -36.19 31.29 -18.79
C LYS A 321 -34.98 30.64 -19.49
N PHE A 322 -34.94 29.31 -19.54
CA PHE A 322 -33.81 28.55 -20.09
C PHE A 322 -34.02 28.01 -21.51
N ASN A 323 -35.10 28.42 -22.19
CA ASN A 323 -35.45 27.99 -23.54
C ASN A 323 -35.43 26.45 -23.69
N ILE A 324 -36.07 25.76 -22.75
CA ILE A 324 -36.18 24.29 -22.76
C ILE A 324 -37.48 23.89 -23.46
N ASP A 325 -37.37 23.48 -24.73
CA ASP A 325 -38.50 22.95 -25.50
C ASP A 325 -38.67 21.44 -25.26
N LEU A 326 -39.85 21.05 -24.80
CA LEU A 326 -40.27 19.65 -24.85
C LEU A 326 -40.52 19.28 -26.30
N LYS A 327 -39.52 18.72 -26.99
CA LYS A 327 -39.78 18.00 -28.24
C LYS A 327 -40.79 16.90 -27.92
N LYS A 328 -42.02 17.06 -28.39
CA LYS A 328 -42.95 15.94 -28.52
C LYS A 328 -42.25 14.91 -29.40
N SER A 329 -41.82 13.79 -28.84
CA SER A 329 -41.55 12.60 -29.67
C SER A 329 -42.89 12.21 -30.26
N ASN A 330 -43.12 12.60 -31.52
CA ASN A 330 -44.19 11.99 -32.31
C ASN A 330 -43.78 10.55 -32.60
N ASN A 331 -44.73 9.66 -32.35
CA ASN A 331 -44.76 8.21 -32.52
C ASN A 331 -44.08 7.39 -31.43
#